data_AF-A0A2Z6CYY9-F1
#
_entry.id   AF-A0A2Z6CYY9-F1
#
_cell.length_a   1.000
_cell.length_b   1.000
_cell.length_c   1.000
_cell.angle_alpha   90.00
_cell.angle_beta   90.00
_cell.angle_gamma   90.00
#
_symmetry.space_group_name_H-M   'P 1'
#
loop_
_entity.id
_entity.type
_entity.pdbx_description
1 polymer ?
#
loop_
_entity_poly.entity_id
_entity_poly.type
_entity_poly.pdbx_seq_one_letter_code
_entity_poly.pdbx_strand_id
1 'polypeptide(L)'
;MNHFRSLRAVFNWSNQRSLKLLRLFITYFAIAILVSGSLPEIALAQTQTAPPPPRTLQPSKTPAKSSIQPYLDRVVKQLTKFQLDNGMKFIVLERHQAPVVSFLTYADVGGVDEPDKKTGVAHFLEHLAFKGTQRIGTTDYKAEKPLLERLEQLDNQIRTAKADGKKAEVARLQAEFKQVEAQAGKLVKQNEMGQIVEQAGGVGLNANTSTEATRYFYSFPSNKLELWMSLESERFLEPVLSREFYKEKDVILEERRLRVENSPIGLMIEKFIDAAYKVHPYRRPVIGYDEDIRNLTPTDVQKFFDTYYAPNNLAIAIVGDVNPNEVKRLAQIYFGRFQAKAKPQSQISVEPKQTETRQVTLELASQPWYLEGYHRPAIKHPDNAVYEIIGRLLSEGRTSRLYKSLVEKQQLALTAQGQSGFPGDKYPNLMLFYALTAPGHTVDELATGLRQEIDNLKTQPVTAVELQRVKTQARADLLRSLDSNTGMAQLLLEYEVKTGDWQNLFKQLDEIAAVTPADIQRVAKAAFTPENRTIGKLLSKQG
;
A
#
# COMPACT_ATOMS: atom_id res chain seq x y z
N MET A 1 -57.50 -20.77 40.65
CA MET A 1 -57.27 -21.08 39.22
C MET A 1 -57.07 -19.76 38.49
N ASN A 2 -56.07 -19.69 37.59
CA ASN A 2 -55.44 -18.49 37.01
C ASN A 2 -54.39 -17.79 37.87
N HIS A 3 -53.11 -17.99 37.52
CA HIS A 3 -52.05 -16.97 37.57
C HIS A 3 -50.79 -17.53 36.90
N PHE A 4 -50.42 -16.99 35.74
CA PHE A 4 -49.04 -16.67 35.34
C PHE A 4 -49.09 -15.83 34.05
N ARG A 5 -49.04 -14.50 34.23
CA ARG A 5 -48.78 -13.50 33.20
C ARG A 5 -47.44 -12.83 33.51
N SER A 6 -46.72 -12.46 32.45
CA SER A 6 -45.52 -11.64 32.39
C SER A 6 -44.16 -12.35 32.54
N LEU A 7 -43.52 -12.59 31.39
CA LEU A 7 -42.07 -12.65 31.18
C LEU A 7 -41.80 -12.74 29.67
N ARG A 8 -42.04 -11.64 28.95
CA ARG A 8 -41.64 -11.50 27.53
C ARG A 8 -41.70 -10.03 27.07
N ALA A 9 -41.00 -9.14 27.77
CA ALA A 9 -40.85 -7.74 27.33
C ALA A 9 -39.71 -6.99 28.06
N VAL A 10 -38.44 -7.46 27.97
CA VAL A 10 -37.28 -6.61 28.36
C VAL A 10 -36.06 -6.79 27.45
N PHE A 11 -35.94 -7.85 26.64
CA PHE A 11 -34.68 -8.16 25.97
C PHE A 11 -34.51 -7.68 24.51
N ASN A 12 -35.20 -6.62 24.08
CA ASN A 12 -35.19 -6.25 22.66
C ASN A 12 -35.10 -4.75 22.32
N TRP A 13 -34.45 -3.94 23.18
CA TRP A 13 -34.36 -2.50 22.93
C TRP A 13 -32.96 -1.86 22.96
N SER A 14 -31.89 -2.58 23.31
CA SER A 14 -30.52 -2.02 23.28
C SER A 14 -29.69 -2.39 22.04
N ASN A 15 -30.17 -3.31 21.19
CA ASN A 15 -29.34 -3.88 20.11
C ASN A 15 -29.57 -3.28 18.70
N GLN A 16 -30.48 -2.31 18.55
CA GLN A 16 -30.74 -1.66 17.25
C GLN A 16 -30.05 -0.31 17.05
N ARG A 17 -29.55 0.33 18.12
CA ARG A 17 -28.77 1.57 18.01
C ARG A 17 -27.27 1.29 17.75
N SER A 18 -26.74 0.18 18.23
CA SER A 18 -25.37 -0.29 17.97
C SER A 18 -25.17 -0.70 16.49
N LEU A 19 -26.13 -1.39 15.87
CA LEU A 19 -26.04 -1.77 14.46
C LEU A 19 -26.18 -0.61 13.46
N LYS A 20 -26.86 0.49 13.83
CA LYS A 20 -26.96 1.69 12.97
C LYS A 20 -25.69 2.54 13.00
N LEU A 21 -25.01 2.63 14.16
CA LEU A 21 -23.70 3.28 14.27
C LEU A 21 -22.59 2.46 13.60
N LEU A 22 -22.67 1.12 13.67
CA LEU A 22 -21.75 0.22 12.95
C LEU A 22 -21.91 0.32 11.42
N ARG A 23 -23.14 0.46 10.91
CA ARG A 23 -23.38 0.67 9.47
C ARG A 23 -22.94 2.04 8.95
N LEU A 24 -23.05 3.10 9.77
CA LEU A 24 -22.55 4.43 9.39
C LEU A 24 -21.01 4.51 9.38
N PHE A 25 -20.32 3.78 10.25
CA PHE A 25 -18.86 3.63 10.22
C PHE A 25 -18.38 2.80 9.00
N ILE A 26 -19.09 1.72 8.66
CA ILE A 26 -18.75 0.83 7.53
C ILE A 26 -18.97 1.51 6.17
N THR A 27 -19.87 2.49 6.06
CA THR A 27 -20.20 3.11 4.77
C THR A 27 -19.20 4.20 4.34
N TYR A 28 -18.45 4.81 5.27
CA TYR A 28 -17.39 5.78 4.92
C TYR A 28 -15.99 5.14 4.82
N PHE A 29 -15.76 3.99 5.46
CA PHE A 29 -14.45 3.29 5.43
C PHE A 29 -14.28 2.30 4.27
N ALA A 30 -15.35 2.00 3.52
CA ALA A 30 -15.34 1.00 2.43
C ALA A 30 -14.96 1.55 1.04
N ILE A 31 -14.60 2.84 0.90
CA ILE A 31 -14.22 3.45 -0.39
C ILE A 31 -12.73 3.82 -0.47
N ALA A 32 -11.92 3.59 0.57
CA ALA A 32 -10.52 4.04 0.58
C ALA A 32 -9.52 3.07 1.22
N ILE A 33 -9.64 1.75 1.03
CA ILE A 33 -8.52 0.80 1.22
C ILE A 33 -8.56 -0.25 0.09
N LEU A 34 -8.33 0.23 -1.12
CA LEU A 34 -8.09 -0.58 -2.33
C LEU A 34 -6.96 0.03 -3.20
N VAL A 35 -6.04 0.77 -2.58
CA VAL A 35 -4.88 1.36 -3.28
C VAL A 35 -3.58 0.80 -2.71
N SER A 36 -3.35 -0.47 -3.05
CA SER A 36 -2.04 -0.91 -3.55
C SER A 36 -2.18 -1.90 -4.72
N GLY A 37 -3.36 -1.97 -5.36
CA GLY A 37 -3.61 -2.84 -6.50
C GLY A 37 -4.84 -2.37 -7.28
N SER A 38 -4.63 -1.87 -8.48
CA SER A 38 -5.69 -1.41 -9.37
C SER A 38 -6.57 -2.58 -9.82
N LEU A 39 -7.79 -2.67 -9.29
CA LEU A 39 -8.91 -3.36 -9.96
C LEU A 39 -9.98 -2.32 -10.29
N PRO A 40 -10.45 -2.22 -11.56
CA PRO A 40 -11.42 -1.20 -11.94
C PRO A 40 -12.83 -1.54 -11.46
N GLU A 41 -13.60 -0.49 -11.15
CA GLU A 41 -15.06 -0.54 -11.01
C GLU A 41 -15.72 -1.14 -12.26
N ILE A 42 -16.69 -2.02 -12.04
CA ILE A 42 -17.61 -2.50 -13.07
C ILE A 42 -18.64 -1.39 -13.30
N ALA A 43 -18.51 -0.65 -14.40
CA ALA A 43 -19.50 0.33 -14.81
C ALA A 43 -20.81 -0.37 -15.24
N LEU A 44 -21.88 -0.18 -14.46
CA LEU A 44 -23.24 -0.47 -14.89
C LEU A 44 -23.67 0.57 -15.93
N ALA A 45 -24.11 0.09 -17.10
CA ALA A 45 -24.52 0.90 -18.23
C ALA A 45 -25.69 1.85 -17.86
N GLN A 46 -25.44 3.15 -17.89
CA GLN A 46 -26.48 4.16 -18.02
C GLN A 46 -26.68 4.50 -19.49
N THR A 47 -27.94 4.54 -19.91
CA THR A 47 -28.41 4.79 -21.28
C THR A 47 -27.84 6.10 -21.86
N GLN A 48 -27.05 5.99 -22.93
CA GLN A 48 -26.46 7.11 -23.66
C GLN A 48 -27.53 7.82 -24.52
N THR A 49 -27.59 9.14 -24.39
CA THR A 49 -28.17 10.05 -25.39
C THR A 49 -27.19 10.22 -26.56
N ALA A 50 -27.73 10.39 -27.77
CA ALA A 50 -27.02 10.34 -29.05
C ALA A 50 -25.78 11.28 -29.18
N PRO A 51 -24.74 10.89 -29.95
CA PRO A 51 -23.52 11.66 -30.14
C PRO A 51 -23.69 12.84 -31.13
N PRO A 52 -22.93 13.94 -30.98
CA PRO A 52 -22.92 15.05 -31.92
C PRO A 52 -22.18 14.68 -33.23
N PRO A 53 -22.44 15.39 -34.34
CA PRO A 53 -21.88 15.04 -35.66
C PRO A 53 -20.36 15.28 -35.76
N PRO A 54 -19.67 14.54 -36.65
CA PRO A 54 -18.21 14.50 -36.72
C PRO A 54 -17.60 15.80 -37.26
N ARG A 55 -16.60 16.35 -36.53
CA ARG A 55 -15.69 17.38 -37.04
C ARG A 55 -14.66 16.75 -37.97
N THR A 56 -14.50 17.30 -39.15
CA THR A 56 -13.41 16.99 -40.09
C THR A 56 -12.06 17.34 -39.47
N LEU A 57 -11.25 16.31 -39.20
CA LEU A 57 -9.86 16.46 -38.75
C LEU A 57 -8.98 16.80 -39.95
N GLN A 58 -8.35 17.98 -39.92
CA GLN A 58 -7.23 18.28 -40.81
C GLN A 58 -6.02 17.43 -40.45
N PRO A 59 -5.18 17.03 -41.43
CA PRO A 59 -4.00 16.19 -41.16
C PRO A 59 -2.99 16.94 -40.28
N SER A 60 -2.78 16.42 -39.06
CA SER A 60 -1.78 16.96 -38.13
C SER A 60 -0.37 16.72 -38.66
N LYS A 61 0.41 17.80 -38.74
CA LYS A 61 1.85 17.79 -38.98
C LYS A 61 2.56 16.78 -38.06
N THR A 62 3.59 16.14 -38.59
CA THR A 62 4.51 15.20 -37.91
C THR A 62 4.75 15.58 -36.44
N PRO A 63 4.60 14.65 -35.48
CA PRO A 63 4.80 14.99 -34.08
C PRO A 63 6.28 15.34 -33.87
N ALA A 64 6.55 16.62 -33.60
CA ALA A 64 7.83 17.04 -33.08
C ALA A 64 8.14 16.21 -31.83
N LYS A 65 9.38 15.74 -31.69
CA LYS A 65 9.88 15.11 -30.46
C LYS A 65 9.73 16.13 -29.32
N SER A 66 8.61 16.12 -28.60
CA SER A 66 8.46 16.90 -27.38
C SER A 66 9.31 16.23 -26.32
N SER A 67 10.55 16.71 -26.18
CA SER A 67 11.41 16.31 -25.08
C SER A 67 10.77 16.75 -23.76
N ILE A 68 10.75 15.87 -22.76
CA ILE A 68 10.35 16.23 -21.39
C ILE A 68 11.40 17.13 -20.72
N GLN A 69 12.60 17.26 -21.30
CA GLN A 69 13.73 18.00 -20.74
C GLN A 69 13.38 19.40 -20.21
N PRO A 70 12.61 20.26 -20.93
CA PRO A 70 12.28 21.59 -20.41
C PRO A 70 11.42 21.56 -19.13
N TYR A 71 10.61 20.52 -18.94
CA TYR A 71 9.89 20.28 -17.69
C TYR A 71 10.86 19.83 -16.59
N LEU A 72 11.78 18.91 -16.91
CA LEU A 72 12.80 18.44 -15.98
C LEU A 72 13.67 19.58 -15.45
N ASP A 73 14.18 20.40 -16.35
CA ASP A 73 15.03 21.54 -16.00
C ASP A 73 14.31 22.51 -15.05
N ARG A 74 12.99 22.69 -15.25
CA ARG A 74 12.15 23.48 -14.36
C ARG A 74 12.01 22.84 -12.99
N VAL A 75 11.70 21.54 -12.93
CA VAL A 75 11.61 20.81 -11.66
C VAL A 75 12.93 20.87 -10.91
N VAL A 76 14.04 20.59 -11.58
CA VAL A 76 15.40 20.65 -11.00
C VAL A 76 15.68 22.03 -10.43
N LYS A 77 15.32 23.10 -11.16
CA LYS A 77 15.52 24.48 -10.72
C LYS A 77 14.66 24.87 -9.51
N GLN A 78 13.46 24.29 -9.38
CA GLN A 78 12.49 24.60 -8.31
C GLN A 78 12.60 23.65 -7.11
N LEU A 79 13.42 22.61 -7.21
CA LEU A 79 13.58 21.62 -6.16
C LEU A 79 14.71 22.01 -5.22
N THR A 80 14.40 22.07 -3.93
CA THR A 80 15.38 22.25 -2.86
C THR A 80 15.43 20.99 -2.01
N LYS A 81 16.62 20.39 -1.90
CA LYS A 81 16.88 19.27 -0.99
C LYS A 81 17.75 19.74 0.17
N PHE A 82 17.37 19.38 1.39
CA PHE A 82 18.21 19.61 2.56
C PHE A 82 18.06 18.47 3.57
N GLN A 83 18.99 18.40 4.51
CA GLN A 83 19.01 17.45 5.61
C GLN A 83 19.19 18.22 6.91
N LEU A 84 18.46 17.84 7.96
CA LEU A 84 18.64 18.37 9.31
C LEU A 84 19.82 17.66 10.00
N ASP A 85 20.36 18.25 11.06
CA ASP A 85 21.50 17.68 11.82
C ASP A 85 21.19 16.28 12.42
N ASN A 86 19.91 15.99 12.68
CA ASN A 86 19.46 14.68 13.15
C ASN A 86 19.30 13.63 12.04
N GLY A 87 19.62 14.00 10.80
CA GLY A 87 19.64 13.11 9.64
C GLY A 87 18.34 13.08 8.82
N MET A 88 17.26 13.74 9.27
CA MET A 88 15.99 13.76 8.54
C MET A 88 16.12 14.52 7.22
N LYS A 89 15.62 13.91 6.14
CA LYS A 89 15.72 14.44 4.78
C LYS A 89 14.44 15.16 4.37
N PHE A 90 14.61 16.30 3.69
CA PHE A 90 13.51 17.06 3.10
C PHE A 90 13.76 17.30 1.61
N ILE A 91 12.71 17.10 0.81
CA ILE A 91 12.64 17.47 -0.60
C ILE A 91 11.48 18.45 -0.75
N VAL A 92 11.76 19.66 -1.21
CA VAL A 92 10.77 20.72 -1.40
C VAL A 92 10.69 21.05 -2.88
N LEU A 93 9.51 20.98 -3.47
CA LEU A 93 9.27 21.43 -4.84
C LEU A 93 8.27 22.58 -4.84
N GLU A 94 8.78 23.78 -5.13
CA GLU A 94 8.03 25.03 -5.16
C GLU A 94 7.15 25.14 -6.43
N ARG A 95 5.84 25.34 -6.25
CA ARG A 95 4.82 25.47 -7.31
C ARG A 95 3.71 26.46 -6.92
N HIS A 96 3.77 27.70 -7.40
CA HIS A 96 2.77 28.74 -7.10
C HIS A 96 1.53 28.73 -8.01
N GLN A 97 1.19 27.59 -8.62
CA GLN A 97 0.08 27.50 -9.60
C GLN A 97 -1.30 27.53 -8.93
N ALA A 98 -1.38 26.98 -7.71
CA ALA A 98 -2.57 26.98 -6.88
C ALA A 98 -2.13 27.12 -5.41
N PRO A 99 -2.92 27.78 -4.54
CA PRO A 99 -2.59 28.00 -3.14
C PRO A 99 -2.82 26.72 -2.29
N VAL A 100 -2.24 25.61 -2.71
CA VAL A 100 -2.36 24.29 -2.11
C VAL A 100 -0.99 23.63 -2.06
N VAL A 101 -0.75 22.89 -0.98
CA VAL A 101 0.49 22.15 -0.72
C VAL A 101 0.14 20.73 -0.33
N SER A 102 0.83 19.77 -0.95
CA SER A 102 0.74 18.35 -0.60
C SER A 102 2.00 17.93 0.12
N PHE A 103 1.80 17.10 1.14
CA PHE A 103 2.84 16.63 2.03
C PHE A 103 2.86 15.11 2.03
N LEU A 104 4.05 14.54 2.03
CA LEU A 104 4.25 13.11 2.22
C LEU A 104 5.42 12.86 3.15
N THR A 105 5.17 12.11 4.22
CA THR A 105 6.19 11.54 5.08
C THR A 105 6.37 10.08 4.70
N TYR A 106 7.61 9.70 4.39
CA TYR A 106 8.00 8.34 4.03
C TYR A 106 8.91 7.78 5.11
N ALA A 107 8.45 6.71 5.77
CA ALA A 107 9.27 5.91 6.64
C ALA A 107 9.87 4.74 5.83
N ASP A 108 11.20 4.63 5.81
CA ASP A 108 11.94 3.55 5.14
C ASP A 108 11.86 2.25 5.98
N VAL A 109 10.62 1.77 6.17
CA VAL A 109 10.25 0.59 6.95
C VAL A 109 8.90 0.06 6.46
N GLY A 110 8.77 -1.26 6.29
CA GLY A 110 7.50 -1.92 5.96
C GLY A 110 7.46 -3.38 6.41
N GLY A 111 6.62 -4.18 5.74
CA GLY A 111 6.44 -5.60 6.06
C GLY A 111 7.72 -6.46 6.03
N VAL A 112 8.73 -6.08 5.24
CA VAL A 112 10.01 -6.82 5.18
C VAL A 112 10.89 -6.61 6.41
N ASP A 113 10.68 -5.52 7.15
CA ASP A 113 11.47 -5.13 8.31
C ASP A 113 10.91 -5.71 9.63
N GLU A 114 9.78 -6.42 9.53
CA GLU A 114 9.07 -6.98 10.68
C GLU A 114 9.84 -8.16 11.31
N PRO A 115 9.97 -8.18 12.65
CA PRO A 115 10.54 -9.32 13.34
C PRO A 115 9.72 -10.61 13.11
N ASP A 116 10.40 -11.75 13.19
CA ASP A 116 9.73 -13.05 13.14
C ASP A 116 8.64 -13.16 14.21
N LYS A 117 7.49 -13.75 13.85
CA LYS A 117 6.31 -13.91 14.72
C LYS A 117 5.69 -12.59 15.20
N LYS A 118 6.04 -11.48 14.56
CA LYS A 118 5.50 -10.13 14.80
C LYS A 118 5.03 -9.51 13.48
N THR A 119 4.56 -10.36 12.55
CA THR A 119 4.08 -9.86 11.26
C THR A 119 2.85 -8.98 11.42
N GLY A 120 2.72 -7.98 10.55
CA GLY A 120 1.68 -6.95 10.60
C GLY A 120 1.97 -5.80 11.55
N VAL A 121 3.08 -5.80 12.30
CA VAL A 121 3.42 -4.70 13.23
C VAL A 121 3.59 -3.35 12.53
N ALA A 122 4.08 -3.32 11.28
CA ALA A 122 4.21 -2.09 10.52
C ALA A 122 2.83 -1.49 10.17
N HIS A 123 1.92 -2.35 9.70
CA HIS A 123 0.53 -1.99 9.42
C HIS A 123 -0.24 -1.61 10.69
N PHE A 124 0.02 -2.33 11.79
CA PHE A 124 -0.57 -2.01 13.08
C PHE A 124 -0.15 -0.61 13.56
N LEU A 125 1.14 -0.28 13.45
CA LEU A 125 1.66 1.04 13.82
C LEU A 125 1.01 2.14 12.98
N GLU A 126 0.80 1.91 11.68
CA GLU A 126 0.09 2.85 10.81
C GLU A 126 -1.29 3.23 11.38
N HIS A 127 -2.09 2.25 11.81
CA HIS A 127 -3.39 2.50 12.47
C HIS A 127 -3.23 3.34 13.75
N LEU A 128 -2.24 2.99 14.56
CA LEU A 128 -2.00 3.63 15.85
C LEU A 128 -1.44 5.05 15.71
N ALA A 129 -0.76 5.37 14.61
CA ALA A 129 -0.23 6.70 14.33
C ALA A 129 -1.33 7.77 14.25
N PHE A 130 -2.59 7.37 14.02
CA PHE A 130 -3.76 8.26 14.01
C PHE A 130 -4.46 8.37 15.36
N LYS A 131 -4.08 7.57 16.37
CA LYS A 131 -4.72 7.59 17.70
C LYS A 131 -4.17 8.70 18.60
N GLY A 132 -3.14 9.39 18.12
CA GLY A 132 -2.68 10.65 18.67
C GLY A 132 -1.46 10.51 19.58
N THR A 133 -1.25 11.57 20.35
CA THR A 133 -0.05 11.83 21.14
C THR A 133 -0.44 12.11 22.59
N GLN A 134 0.52 12.58 23.39
CA GLN A 134 0.24 13.07 24.74
C GLN A 134 -0.61 14.36 24.73
N ARG A 135 -0.69 15.05 23.59
CA ARG A 135 -1.39 16.34 23.41
C ARG A 135 -2.64 16.25 22.54
N ILE A 136 -2.68 15.29 21.63
CA ILE A 136 -3.77 15.08 20.67
C ILE A 136 -4.36 13.69 20.89
N GLY A 137 -5.68 13.55 20.81
CA GLY A 137 -6.41 12.29 20.98
C GLY A 137 -6.83 12.00 22.42
N THR A 138 -6.70 12.96 23.35
CA THR A 138 -7.02 12.77 24.78
C THR A 138 -7.49 14.05 25.46
N THR A 139 -8.30 13.92 26.51
CA THR A 139 -8.70 15.02 27.40
C THR A 139 -7.71 15.24 28.53
N ASP A 140 -7.05 14.18 29.01
CA ASP A 140 -6.01 14.23 30.05
C ASP A 140 -5.10 13.00 29.97
N TYR A 141 -3.92 13.18 29.35
CA TYR A 141 -2.96 12.09 29.23
C TYR A 141 -2.40 11.62 30.58
N LYS A 142 -2.30 12.50 31.59
CA LYS A 142 -1.76 12.13 32.90
C LYS A 142 -2.70 11.17 33.62
N ALA A 143 -4.01 11.35 33.47
CA ALA A 143 -5.02 10.43 33.96
C ALA A 143 -5.15 9.16 33.09
N GLU A 144 -4.92 9.28 31.78
CA GLU A 144 -5.03 8.18 30.83
C GLU A 144 -3.89 7.17 30.96
N LYS A 145 -2.65 7.65 31.07
CA LYS A 145 -1.43 6.82 31.12
C LYS A 145 -1.50 5.63 32.08
N PRO A 146 -1.83 5.79 33.38
CA PRO A 146 -1.89 4.65 34.30
C PRO A 146 -2.97 3.63 33.93
N LEU A 147 -4.04 4.04 33.25
CA LEU A 147 -5.07 3.11 32.75
C LEU A 147 -4.53 2.28 31.58
N LEU A 148 -3.79 2.90 30.66
CA LEU A 148 -3.15 2.20 29.54
C LEU A 148 -2.10 1.18 30.03
N GLU A 149 -1.28 1.57 31.00
CA GLU A 149 -0.33 0.67 31.66
C GLU A 149 -1.05 -0.49 32.37
N ARG A 150 -2.18 -0.21 33.04
CA ARG A 150 -3.00 -1.25 33.69
C ARG A 150 -3.60 -2.22 32.67
N LEU A 151 -4.03 -1.76 31.50
CA LEU A 151 -4.53 -2.62 30.43
C LEU A 151 -3.46 -3.60 29.93
N GLU A 152 -2.23 -3.12 29.73
CA GLU A 152 -1.11 -3.98 29.32
C GLU A 152 -0.76 -5.01 30.41
N GLN A 153 -0.74 -4.61 31.68
CA GLN A 153 -0.56 -5.57 32.79
C GLN A 153 -1.67 -6.63 32.81
N LEU A 154 -2.93 -6.22 32.64
CA LEU A 154 -4.07 -7.13 32.63
C LEU A 154 -4.02 -8.08 31.43
N ASP A 155 -3.64 -7.61 30.24
CA ASP A 155 -3.45 -8.49 29.06
C ASP A 155 -2.39 -9.56 29.33
N ASN A 156 -1.24 -9.17 29.89
CA ASN A 156 -0.18 -10.11 30.27
C ASN A 156 -0.68 -11.15 31.29
N GLN A 157 -1.38 -10.70 32.34
CA GLN A 157 -1.98 -11.59 33.35
C GLN A 157 -3.03 -12.54 32.72
N ILE A 158 -3.87 -12.05 31.81
CA ILE A 158 -4.85 -12.86 31.09
C ILE A 158 -4.16 -13.94 30.25
N ARG A 159 -3.08 -13.60 29.55
CA ARG A 159 -2.31 -14.55 28.73
C ARG A 159 -1.67 -15.64 29.59
N THR A 160 -1.02 -15.26 30.70
CA THR A 160 -0.44 -16.23 31.65
C THR A 160 -1.52 -17.14 32.25
N ALA A 161 -2.65 -16.58 32.70
CA ALA A 161 -3.74 -17.36 33.27
C ALA A 161 -4.38 -18.31 32.24
N LYS A 162 -4.46 -17.91 30.96
CA LYS A 162 -4.89 -18.79 29.85
C LYS A 162 -3.92 -19.95 29.64
N ALA A 163 -2.62 -19.67 29.61
CA ALA A 163 -1.58 -20.70 29.46
C ALA A 163 -1.60 -21.72 30.62
N ASP A 164 -1.87 -21.24 31.84
CA ASP A 164 -1.99 -22.08 33.04
C ASP A 164 -3.35 -22.82 33.16
N GLY A 165 -4.28 -22.61 32.21
CA GLY A 165 -5.62 -23.22 32.26
C GLY A 165 -6.54 -22.68 33.37
N LYS A 166 -6.22 -21.54 33.99
CA LYS A 166 -6.94 -20.94 35.12
C LYS A 166 -8.20 -20.17 34.68
N LYS A 167 -9.22 -20.90 34.19
CA LYS A 167 -10.44 -20.33 33.56
C LYS A 167 -11.17 -19.27 34.42
N ALA A 168 -11.32 -19.51 35.72
CA ALA A 168 -12.01 -18.57 36.62
C ALA A 168 -11.24 -17.25 36.76
N GLU A 169 -9.91 -17.32 36.84
CA GLU A 169 -9.04 -16.16 36.92
C GLU A 169 -9.03 -15.37 35.60
N VAL A 170 -9.03 -16.06 34.46
CA VAL A 170 -9.19 -15.43 33.14
C VAL A 170 -10.47 -14.61 33.07
N ALA A 171 -11.61 -15.19 33.50
CA ALA A 171 -12.89 -14.48 33.48
C ALA A 171 -12.88 -13.24 34.39
N ARG A 172 -12.28 -13.33 35.58
CA ARG A 172 -12.11 -12.21 36.51
C ARG A 172 -11.27 -11.09 35.90
N LEU A 173 -10.09 -11.43 35.38
CA LEU A 173 -9.16 -10.47 34.77
C LEU A 173 -9.76 -9.82 33.52
N GLN A 174 -10.50 -10.57 32.70
CA GLN A 174 -11.20 -10.02 31.53
C GLN A 174 -12.31 -9.03 31.92
N ALA A 175 -13.02 -9.29 33.01
CA ALA A 175 -14.03 -8.34 33.52
C ALA A 175 -13.36 -7.04 33.99
N GLU A 176 -12.24 -7.15 34.72
CA GLU A 176 -11.44 -6.00 35.14
C GLU A 176 -10.89 -5.22 33.93
N PHE A 177 -10.34 -5.93 32.94
CA PHE A 177 -9.84 -5.34 31.69
C PHE A 177 -10.90 -4.47 31.01
N LYS A 178 -12.12 -4.99 30.83
CA LYS A 178 -13.22 -4.24 30.21
C LYS A 178 -13.60 -2.99 31.01
N GLN A 179 -13.52 -3.04 32.34
CA GLN A 179 -13.79 -1.87 33.17
C GLN A 179 -12.71 -0.80 33.00
N VAL A 180 -11.44 -1.17 33.03
CA VAL A 180 -10.31 -0.26 32.82
C VAL A 180 -10.35 0.31 31.40
N GLU A 181 -10.67 -0.50 30.40
CA GLU A 181 -10.77 -0.06 29.00
C GLU A 181 -11.89 0.97 28.82
N ALA A 182 -13.04 0.75 29.45
CA ALA A 182 -14.14 1.71 29.45
C ALA A 182 -13.79 3.02 30.18
N GLN A 183 -12.95 2.97 31.22
CA GLN A 183 -12.46 4.18 31.90
C GLN A 183 -11.49 4.95 31.01
N ALA A 184 -10.51 4.26 30.40
CA ALA A 184 -9.57 4.87 29.46
C ALA A 184 -10.30 5.50 28.27
N GLY A 185 -11.30 4.80 27.72
CA GLY A 185 -12.11 5.27 26.60
C GLY A 185 -12.89 6.57 26.85
N LYS A 186 -13.14 6.96 28.11
CA LYS A 186 -13.76 8.26 28.44
C LYS A 186 -12.79 9.44 28.29
N LEU A 187 -11.50 9.17 28.33
CA LEU A 187 -10.45 10.17 28.18
C LEU A 187 -10.04 10.34 26.71
N VAL A 188 -10.35 9.38 25.85
CA VAL A 188 -10.00 9.42 24.43
C VAL A 188 -10.87 10.43 23.68
N LYS A 189 -10.23 11.30 22.89
CA LYS A 189 -10.88 12.12 21.87
C LYS A 189 -10.71 11.46 20.50
N GLN A 190 -11.73 10.72 20.08
CA GLN A 190 -11.67 9.96 18.85
C GLN A 190 -11.50 10.86 17.62
N ASN A 191 -10.54 10.50 16.76
CA ASN A 191 -10.24 11.19 15.50
C ASN A 191 -9.96 12.70 15.64
N GLU A 192 -9.39 13.16 16.78
CA GLU A 192 -9.11 14.59 17.00
C GLU A 192 -8.16 15.16 15.93
N MET A 193 -7.14 14.40 15.51
CA MET A 193 -6.24 14.82 14.43
C MET A 193 -6.99 15.03 13.11
N GLY A 194 -7.85 14.09 12.72
CA GLY A 194 -8.65 14.19 11.50
C GLY A 194 -9.56 15.42 11.54
N GLN A 195 -10.21 15.67 12.68
CA GLN A 195 -11.06 16.85 12.88
C GLN A 195 -10.27 18.15 12.75
N ILE A 196 -9.06 18.24 13.31
CA ILE A 196 -8.18 19.42 13.15
C ILE A 196 -7.85 19.65 11.67
N VAL A 197 -7.50 18.57 10.96
CA VAL A 197 -7.15 18.64 9.53
C VAL A 197 -8.35 19.10 8.70
N GLU A 198 -9.52 18.48 8.88
CA GLU A 198 -10.75 18.81 8.15
C GLU A 198 -11.19 20.25 8.43
N GLN A 199 -11.20 20.69 9.70
CA GLN A 199 -11.58 22.06 10.07
C GLN A 199 -10.61 23.12 9.52
N ALA A 200 -9.34 22.77 9.33
CA ALA A 200 -8.35 23.64 8.72
C ALA A 200 -8.38 23.62 7.18
N GLY A 201 -9.32 22.89 6.56
CA GLY A 201 -9.47 22.76 5.11
C GLY A 201 -8.52 21.74 4.48
N GLY A 202 -7.93 20.86 5.28
CA GLY A 202 -7.08 19.79 4.80
C GLY A 202 -7.87 18.67 4.13
N VAL A 203 -7.27 18.02 3.14
CA VAL A 203 -7.88 16.96 2.36
C VAL A 203 -6.93 15.79 2.16
N GLY A 204 -7.50 14.60 2.03
CA GLY A 204 -6.73 13.39 1.72
C GLY A 204 -5.82 12.91 2.84
N LEU A 205 -6.16 13.16 4.11
CA LEU A 205 -5.51 12.54 5.27
C LEU A 205 -5.63 11.03 5.19
N ASN A 206 -4.50 10.41 4.87
CA ASN A 206 -4.41 8.98 4.74
C ASN A 206 -2.99 8.48 4.99
N ALA A 207 -2.87 7.17 5.09
CA ALA A 207 -1.62 6.45 5.10
C ALA A 207 -1.71 5.18 4.27
N ASN A 208 -0.56 4.59 4.01
CA ASN A 208 -0.51 3.19 3.61
C ASN A 208 0.77 2.55 4.10
N THR A 209 0.68 1.25 4.35
CA THR A 209 1.83 0.38 4.56
C THR A 209 1.97 -0.59 3.41
N SER A 210 3.20 -0.72 2.94
CA SER A 210 3.62 -1.66 1.91
C SER A 210 4.62 -2.66 2.50
N THR A 211 5.13 -3.54 1.64
CA THR A 211 6.23 -4.43 2.03
C THR A 211 7.50 -3.67 2.42
N GLU A 212 7.70 -2.43 1.99
CA GLU A 212 9.01 -1.74 2.10
C GLU A 212 8.95 -0.35 2.73
N ALA A 213 7.74 0.16 2.97
CA ALA A 213 7.52 1.54 3.38
C ALA A 213 6.16 1.73 4.03
N THR A 214 6.11 2.63 5.00
CA THR A 214 4.89 3.24 5.52
C THR A 214 4.89 4.72 5.15
N ARG A 215 3.79 5.21 4.59
CA ARG A 215 3.66 6.57 4.06
C ARG A 215 2.45 7.26 4.65
N TYR A 216 2.62 8.51 5.02
CA TYR A 216 1.56 9.35 5.56
C TYR A 216 1.46 10.60 4.69
N PHE A 217 0.26 10.92 4.20
CA PHE A 217 0.10 12.01 3.22
C PHE A 217 -1.24 12.70 3.35
N TYR A 218 -1.22 14.00 3.07
CA TYR A 218 -2.38 14.89 3.04
C TYR A 218 -1.99 16.21 2.40
N SER A 219 -3.01 17.00 2.05
CA SER A 219 -2.83 18.33 1.49
C SER A 219 -3.55 19.39 2.33
N PHE A 220 -3.03 20.61 2.29
CA PHE A 220 -3.65 21.78 2.90
C PHE A 220 -3.61 22.98 1.96
N PRO A 221 -4.43 24.02 2.22
CA PRO A 221 -4.14 25.37 1.74
C PRO A 221 -2.75 25.85 2.21
N SER A 222 -2.04 26.61 1.38
CA SER A 222 -0.63 27.00 1.63
C SER A 222 -0.39 27.68 2.98
N ASN A 223 -1.36 28.45 3.46
CA ASN A 223 -1.28 29.17 4.74
C ASN A 223 -1.36 28.26 5.98
N LYS A 224 -1.50 26.93 5.81
CA LYS A 224 -1.49 25.93 6.89
C LYS A 224 -0.19 25.11 6.97
N LEU A 225 0.87 25.53 6.28
CA LEU A 225 2.18 24.86 6.33
C LEU A 225 2.66 24.61 7.76
N GLU A 226 2.60 25.62 8.64
CA GLU A 226 3.05 25.49 10.03
C GLU A 226 2.16 24.56 10.87
N LEU A 227 0.85 24.53 10.60
CA LEU A 227 -0.06 23.57 11.21
C LEU A 227 0.32 22.14 10.83
N TRP A 228 0.63 21.89 9.54
CA TRP A 228 1.12 20.59 9.09
C TRP A 228 2.43 20.21 9.79
N MET A 229 3.40 21.14 9.86
CA MET A 229 4.68 20.92 10.54
C MET A 229 4.47 20.52 12.01
N SER A 230 3.54 21.18 12.70
CA SER A 230 3.18 20.86 14.08
C SER A 230 2.55 19.48 14.19
N LEU A 231 1.52 19.17 13.40
CA LEU A 231 0.80 17.90 13.50
C LEU A 231 1.69 16.70 13.14
N GLU A 232 2.44 16.82 12.05
CA GLU A 232 3.26 15.72 11.54
C GLU A 232 4.46 15.44 12.43
N SER A 233 5.11 16.48 12.96
CA SER A 233 6.21 16.29 13.90
C SER A 233 5.73 15.71 15.24
N GLU A 234 4.59 16.15 15.77
CA GLU A 234 4.04 15.60 17.02
C GLU A 234 3.71 14.10 16.87
N ARG A 235 3.17 13.69 15.71
CA ARG A 235 2.81 12.29 15.42
C ARG A 235 3.95 11.30 15.66
N PHE A 236 5.19 11.70 15.37
CA PHE A 236 6.38 10.86 15.49
C PHE A 236 7.32 11.26 16.63
N LEU A 237 7.01 12.30 17.40
CA LEU A 237 7.84 12.69 18.54
C LEU A 237 7.38 12.01 19.84
N GLU A 238 6.08 12.06 20.13
CA GLU A 238 5.50 11.53 21.37
C GLU A 238 4.17 10.79 21.13
N PRO A 239 4.14 9.75 20.25
CA PRO A 239 2.92 8.99 20.02
C PRO A 239 2.51 8.20 21.27
N VAL A 240 1.20 8.00 21.44
CA VAL A 240 0.66 7.14 22.51
C VAL A 240 0.11 5.86 21.87
N LEU A 241 1.02 4.93 21.54
CA LEU A 241 0.71 3.71 20.77
C LEU A 241 -0.14 2.68 21.54
N SER A 242 -0.24 2.79 22.86
CA SER A 242 -1.12 1.95 23.67
C SER A 242 -2.58 2.42 23.66
N ARG A 243 -2.86 3.66 23.24
CA ARG A 243 -4.23 4.19 23.16
C ARG A 243 -5.00 3.46 22.07
N GLU A 244 -6.18 2.96 22.43
CA GLU A 244 -7.06 2.19 21.54
C GLU A 244 -6.42 0.93 20.93
N PHE A 245 -5.24 0.50 21.41
CA PHE A 245 -4.50 -0.66 20.88
C PHE A 245 -5.36 -1.92 20.71
N TYR A 246 -6.10 -2.29 21.75
CA TYR A 246 -6.91 -3.51 21.73
C TYR A 246 -8.14 -3.40 20.82
N LYS A 247 -8.73 -2.21 20.72
CA LYS A 247 -9.82 -1.96 19.76
C LYS A 247 -9.30 -2.04 18.33
N GLU A 248 -8.15 -1.43 18.05
CA GLU A 248 -7.53 -1.49 16.72
C GLU A 248 -7.07 -2.90 16.36
N LYS A 249 -6.61 -3.69 17.34
CA LYS A 249 -6.33 -5.11 17.11
C LYS A 249 -7.54 -5.84 16.53
N ASP A 250 -8.71 -5.64 17.13
CA ASP A 250 -9.95 -6.28 16.67
C ASP A 250 -10.35 -5.76 15.27
N VAL A 251 -10.18 -4.46 15.00
CA VAL A 251 -10.41 -3.86 13.67
C VAL A 251 -9.50 -4.50 12.61
N ILE A 252 -8.21 -4.63 12.90
CA ILE A 252 -7.21 -5.21 11.99
C ILE A 252 -7.49 -6.70 11.75
N LEU A 253 -7.92 -7.45 12.78
CA LEU A 253 -8.31 -8.85 12.63
C LEU A 253 -9.54 -9.01 11.75
N GLU A 254 -10.54 -8.13 11.86
CA GLU A 254 -11.70 -8.13 10.96
C GLU A 254 -11.33 -7.69 9.55
N GLU A 255 -10.42 -6.72 9.40
CA GLU A 255 -9.88 -6.34 8.10
C GLU A 255 -9.18 -7.52 7.43
N ARG A 256 -8.31 -8.22 8.16
CA ARG A 256 -7.64 -9.43 7.67
C ARG A 256 -8.66 -10.44 7.21
N ARG A 257 -9.66 -10.73 8.05
CA ARG A 257 -10.75 -11.65 7.74
C ARG A 257 -11.47 -11.29 6.44
N LEU A 258 -11.75 -10.01 6.21
CA LEU A 258 -12.39 -9.54 4.99
C LEU A 258 -11.47 -9.63 3.77
N ARG A 259 -10.19 -9.26 3.91
CA ARG A 259 -9.23 -9.15 2.80
C ARG A 259 -8.61 -10.47 2.38
N VAL A 260 -8.51 -11.45 3.29
CA VAL A 260 -7.82 -12.72 3.07
C VAL A 260 -8.76 -13.90 3.25
N GLU A 261 -9.25 -14.15 4.47
CA GLU A 261 -9.99 -15.39 4.77
C GLU A 261 -11.34 -15.47 4.04
N ASN A 262 -12.05 -14.35 3.89
CA ASN A 262 -13.33 -14.26 3.17
C ASN A 262 -13.15 -13.87 1.68
N SER A 263 -11.91 -13.74 1.20
CA SER A 263 -11.58 -13.33 -0.17
C SER A 263 -10.85 -14.45 -0.89
N PRO A 264 -11.49 -15.17 -1.83
CA PRO A 264 -10.83 -16.25 -2.57
C PRO A 264 -9.55 -15.80 -3.29
N ILE A 265 -9.55 -14.59 -3.85
CA ILE A 265 -8.36 -14.02 -4.49
C ILE A 265 -7.31 -13.59 -3.46
N GLY A 266 -7.72 -13.05 -2.31
CA GLY A 266 -6.80 -12.67 -1.23
C GLY A 266 -6.05 -13.89 -0.67
N LEU A 267 -6.78 -14.97 -0.38
CA LEU A 267 -6.18 -16.24 0.04
C LEU A 267 -5.29 -16.84 -1.05
N MET A 268 -5.71 -16.78 -2.32
CA MET A 268 -4.89 -17.24 -3.44
C MET A 268 -3.56 -16.46 -3.54
N ILE A 269 -3.59 -15.14 -3.40
CA ILE A 269 -2.38 -14.32 -3.40
C ILE A 269 -1.46 -14.68 -2.23
N GLU A 270 -1.98 -14.83 -1.01
CA GLU A 270 -1.17 -15.23 0.15
C GLU A 270 -0.47 -16.58 -0.11
N LYS A 271 -1.20 -17.59 -0.59
CA LYS A 271 -0.64 -18.91 -0.91
C LYS A 271 0.31 -18.89 -2.11
N PHE A 272 0.06 -18.03 -3.08
CA PHE A 272 0.91 -17.87 -4.25
C PHE A 272 2.27 -17.27 -3.87
N ILE A 273 2.29 -16.20 -3.07
CA ILE A 273 3.54 -15.58 -2.61
C ILE A 273 4.30 -16.56 -1.70
N ASP A 274 3.61 -17.29 -0.82
CA ASP A 274 4.23 -18.31 0.04
C ASP A 274 4.91 -19.43 -0.78
N ALA A 275 4.35 -19.79 -1.93
CA ALA A 275 4.99 -20.70 -2.88
C ALA A 275 6.18 -20.05 -3.62
N ALA A 276 6.08 -18.77 -3.97
CA ALA A 276 7.11 -18.05 -4.72
C ALA A 276 8.39 -17.82 -3.92
N TYR A 277 8.28 -17.55 -2.62
CA TYR A 277 9.40 -17.18 -1.74
C TYR A 277 9.61 -18.19 -0.60
N LYS A 278 10.82 -18.76 -0.50
CA LYS A 278 11.18 -19.70 0.57
C LYS A 278 11.67 -19.00 1.83
N VAL A 279 12.45 -17.93 1.72
CA VAL A 279 13.08 -17.28 2.88
C VAL A 279 12.92 -15.77 2.90
N HIS A 280 12.79 -15.11 1.74
CA HIS A 280 12.72 -13.65 1.71
C HIS A 280 11.43 -13.14 2.37
N PRO A 281 11.48 -12.08 3.20
CA PRO A 281 10.32 -11.55 3.93
C PRO A 281 9.13 -11.11 3.07
N TYR A 282 9.33 -10.87 1.76
CA TYR A 282 8.22 -10.67 0.81
C TYR A 282 7.17 -11.78 0.83
N ARG A 283 7.49 -12.98 1.34
CA ARG A 283 6.51 -14.05 1.57
C ARG A 283 5.41 -13.71 2.58
N ARG A 284 5.65 -12.71 3.43
CA ARG A 284 4.76 -12.36 4.54
C ARG A 284 3.69 -11.38 4.07
N PRO A 285 2.41 -11.59 4.41
CA PRO A 285 1.37 -10.62 4.11
C PRO A 285 1.61 -9.36 4.94
N VAL A 286 1.47 -8.18 4.31
CA VAL A 286 1.68 -6.87 4.98
C VAL A 286 0.76 -6.68 6.19
N ILE A 287 -0.47 -7.20 6.12
CA ILE A 287 -1.42 -7.14 7.24
C ILE A 287 -1.01 -8.04 8.42
N GLY A 288 -0.09 -8.99 8.21
CA GLY A 288 0.33 -9.98 9.20
C GLY A 288 -0.48 -11.27 9.18
N TYR A 289 0.06 -12.31 9.81
CA TYR A 289 -0.66 -13.56 10.07
C TYR A 289 -1.60 -13.41 11.28
N ASP A 290 -2.76 -14.06 11.26
CA ASP A 290 -3.77 -13.98 12.34
C ASP A 290 -3.18 -14.27 13.73
N GLU A 291 -2.35 -15.31 13.86
CA GLU A 291 -1.71 -15.67 15.12
C GLU A 291 -0.75 -14.57 15.62
N ASP A 292 0.04 -13.99 14.73
CA ASP A 292 0.98 -12.92 15.06
C ASP A 292 0.23 -11.67 15.53
N ILE A 293 -0.80 -11.24 14.80
CA ILE A 293 -1.62 -10.05 15.13
C ILE A 293 -2.28 -10.22 16.50
N ARG A 294 -2.86 -11.40 16.79
CA ARG A 294 -3.43 -11.71 18.11
C ARG A 294 -2.39 -11.58 19.21
N ASN A 295 -1.17 -12.04 18.91
CA ASN A 295 -0.07 -12.08 19.86
C ASN A 295 0.69 -10.76 20.03
N LEU A 296 0.52 -9.77 19.15
CA LEU A 296 1.13 -8.44 19.30
C LEU A 296 0.75 -7.76 20.63
N THR A 297 1.67 -6.98 21.17
CA THR A 297 1.51 -6.18 22.39
C THR A 297 1.82 -4.71 22.12
N PRO A 298 1.35 -3.77 22.97
CA PRO A 298 1.77 -2.36 22.88
C PRO A 298 3.29 -2.21 22.92
N THR A 299 3.97 -2.98 23.77
CA THR A 299 5.45 -3.03 23.83
C THR A 299 6.09 -3.45 22.51
N ASP A 300 5.54 -4.43 21.79
CA ASP A 300 6.08 -4.84 20.49
C ASP A 300 6.01 -3.69 19.46
N VAL A 301 4.88 -2.98 19.41
CA VAL A 301 4.70 -1.85 18.50
C VAL A 301 5.58 -0.67 18.90
N GLN A 302 5.71 -0.38 20.19
CA GLN A 302 6.63 0.65 20.69
C GLN A 302 8.08 0.34 20.32
N LYS A 303 8.52 -0.91 20.49
CA LYS A 303 9.87 -1.33 20.10
C LYS A 303 10.12 -1.17 18.59
N PHE A 304 9.13 -1.53 17.77
CA PHE A 304 9.20 -1.35 16.33
C PHE A 304 9.29 0.14 15.96
N PHE A 305 8.45 0.98 16.58
CA PHE A 305 8.50 2.43 16.44
C PHE A 305 9.88 3.00 16.81
N ASP A 306 10.38 2.68 18.00
CA ASP A 306 11.65 3.20 18.52
C ASP A 306 12.85 2.86 17.64
N THR A 307 12.79 1.70 16.97
CA THR A 307 13.82 1.19 16.07
C THR A 307 13.77 1.88 14.71
N TYR A 308 12.59 1.98 14.10
CA TYR A 308 12.47 2.33 12.68
C TYR A 308 11.99 3.76 12.40
N TYR A 309 11.30 4.41 13.34
CA TYR A 309 10.84 5.80 13.20
C TYR A 309 11.88 6.80 13.73
N ALA A 310 13.16 6.51 13.47
CA ALA A 310 14.27 7.42 13.71
C ALA A 310 14.32 8.53 12.64
N PRO A 311 14.74 9.76 12.96
CA PRO A 311 14.73 10.88 12.01
C PRO A 311 15.51 10.60 10.71
N ASN A 312 16.64 9.89 10.80
CA ASN A 312 17.44 9.50 9.64
C ASN A 312 16.86 8.35 8.79
N ASN A 313 15.76 7.75 9.23
CA ASN A 313 14.98 6.76 8.49
C ASN A 313 13.66 7.35 7.93
N LEU A 314 13.41 8.64 8.20
CA LEU A 314 12.26 9.39 7.68
C LEU A 314 12.72 10.37 6.59
N ALA A 315 11.93 10.47 5.53
CA ALA A 315 12.10 11.45 4.47
C ALA A 315 10.77 12.13 4.18
N ILE A 316 10.80 13.45 4.00
CA ILE A 316 9.61 14.28 3.80
C ILE A 316 9.69 14.97 2.44
N ALA A 317 8.57 14.97 1.71
CA ALA A 317 8.38 15.74 0.50
C ALA A 317 7.25 16.73 0.67
N ILE A 318 7.51 17.96 0.25
CA ILE A 318 6.58 19.08 0.30
C ILE A 318 6.49 19.67 -1.10
N VAL A 319 5.33 19.55 -1.73
CA VAL A 319 5.12 19.95 -3.13
C VAL A 319 3.92 20.87 -3.23
N GLY A 320 4.13 22.08 -3.73
CA GLY A 320 3.05 23.06 -3.89
C GLY A 320 3.50 24.49 -3.66
N ASP A 321 2.56 25.36 -3.34
CA ASP A 321 2.81 26.79 -3.11
C ASP A 321 3.45 27.03 -1.74
N VAL A 322 4.78 26.88 -1.69
CA VAL A 322 5.63 27.05 -0.50
C VAL A 322 6.93 27.77 -0.84
N ASN A 323 7.48 28.49 0.13
CA ASN A 323 8.85 29.01 0.06
C ASN A 323 9.83 28.02 0.70
N PRO A 324 10.85 27.51 -0.01
CA PRO A 324 11.81 26.54 0.54
C PRO A 324 12.59 27.02 1.77
N ASN A 325 12.89 28.32 1.88
CA ASN A 325 13.58 28.86 3.05
C ASN A 325 12.70 28.82 4.29
N GLU A 326 11.41 29.12 4.13
CA GLU A 326 10.44 29.03 5.22
C GLU A 326 10.22 27.59 5.65
N VAL A 327 10.12 26.67 4.68
CA VAL A 327 10.06 25.23 4.95
C VAL A 327 11.29 24.78 5.76
N LYS A 328 12.49 25.21 5.39
CA LYS A 328 13.72 24.88 6.12
C LYS A 328 13.71 25.42 7.55
N ARG A 329 13.25 26.67 7.76
CA ARG A 329 13.11 27.28 9.08
C ARG A 329 12.15 26.48 9.96
N LEU A 330 10.97 26.16 9.44
CA LEU A 330 9.95 25.39 10.17
C LEU A 330 10.42 23.95 10.42
N ALA A 331 11.10 23.32 9.46
CA ALA A 331 11.67 21.99 9.63
C ALA A 331 12.66 21.95 10.82
N GLN A 332 13.51 22.97 10.96
CA GLN A 332 14.42 23.07 12.11
C GLN A 332 13.66 23.20 13.44
N ILE A 333 12.57 23.97 13.48
CA ILE A 333 11.77 24.19 14.69
C ILE A 333 11.04 22.91 15.10
N TYR A 334 10.33 22.28 14.16
CA TYR A 334 9.40 21.18 14.45
C TYR A 334 10.04 19.80 14.38
N PHE A 335 11.01 19.58 13.50
CA PHE A 335 11.66 18.28 13.33
C PHE A 335 13.10 18.25 13.86
N GLY A 336 13.77 19.41 14.02
CA GLY A 336 15.11 19.48 14.59
C GLY A 336 15.18 19.04 16.06
N ARG A 337 14.05 18.99 16.76
CA ARG A 337 13.91 18.49 18.14
C ARG A 337 14.03 16.96 18.28
N PHE A 338 13.98 16.21 17.17
CA PHE A 338 14.10 14.76 17.22
C PHE A 338 15.55 14.37 17.53
N GLN A 339 15.73 13.42 18.45
CA GLN A 339 17.05 12.88 18.75
C GLN A 339 17.58 12.06 17.56
N ALA A 340 18.81 12.35 17.15
CA ALA A 340 19.52 11.54 16.18
C ALA A 340 19.69 10.11 16.72
N LYS A 341 19.43 9.12 15.87
CA LYS A 341 19.64 7.70 16.18
C LYS A 341 20.45 7.07 15.06
N ALA A 342 21.10 5.93 15.33
CA ALA A 342 21.72 5.15 14.27
C ALA A 342 20.65 4.67 13.28
N LYS A 343 20.99 4.61 11.98
CA LYS A 343 20.04 4.11 10.98
C LYS A 343 19.76 2.63 11.29
N PRO A 344 18.49 2.19 11.37
CA PRO A 344 18.19 0.77 11.52
C PRO A 344 18.82 -0.03 10.38
N GLN A 345 19.44 -1.15 10.71
CA GLN A 345 19.99 -2.10 9.74
C GLN A 345 19.06 -3.30 9.66
N SER A 346 18.23 -3.34 8.62
CA SER A 346 17.38 -4.49 8.34
C SER A 346 18.23 -5.63 7.77
N GLN A 347 18.22 -6.78 8.43
CA GLN A 347 18.86 -8.00 7.93
C GLN A 347 17.88 -8.76 7.04
N ILE A 348 17.80 -8.37 5.77
CA ILE A 348 16.89 -9.01 4.80
C ILE A 348 17.60 -10.18 4.14
N SER A 349 17.09 -11.40 4.38
CA SER A 349 17.57 -12.62 3.75
C SER A 349 17.35 -12.58 2.24
N VAL A 350 18.39 -12.89 1.46
CA VAL A 350 18.29 -13.01 0.00
C VAL A 350 17.54 -14.30 -0.37
N GLU A 351 16.58 -14.22 -1.30
CA GLU A 351 15.88 -15.40 -1.81
C GLU A 351 16.82 -16.28 -2.63
N PRO A 352 16.93 -17.59 -2.33
CA PRO A 352 17.64 -18.54 -3.17
C PRO A 352 17.02 -18.61 -4.56
N LYS A 353 17.88 -18.77 -5.58
CA LYS A 353 17.40 -18.96 -6.95
C LYS A 353 16.44 -20.14 -7.02
N GLN A 354 15.27 -19.92 -7.63
CA GLN A 354 14.33 -20.99 -7.93
C GLN A 354 14.89 -21.92 -9.02
N THR A 355 14.69 -23.22 -8.86
CA THR A 355 15.28 -24.27 -9.72
C THR A 355 14.26 -25.12 -10.48
N GLU A 356 12.97 -24.96 -10.17
CA GLU A 356 11.87 -25.73 -10.75
C GLU A 356 10.58 -24.92 -10.74
N THR A 357 9.59 -25.29 -11.56
CA THR A 357 8.26 -24.67 -11.50
C THR A 357 7.61 -25.00 -10.15
N ARG A 358 7.06 -23.98 -9.48
CA ARG A 358 6.25 -24.17 -8.28
C ARG A 358 4.79 -23.93 -8.63
N GLN A 359 3.88 -24.65 -7.99
CA GLN A 359 2.45 -24.50 -8.23
C GLN A 359 1.67 -24.61 -6.93
N VAL A 360 0.63 -23.78 -6.82
CA VAL A 360 -0.41 -23.91 -5.81
C VAL A 360 -1.78 -23.86 -6.48
N THR A 361 -2.66 -24.77 -6.07
CA THR A 361 -4.05 -24.85 -6.54
C THR A 361 -4.98 -24.74 -5.34
N LEU A 362 -6.00 -23.88 -5.42
CA LEU A 362 -7.06 -23.76 -4.42
C LEU A 362 -8.41 -24.01 -5.08
N GLU A 363 -9.30 -24.74 -4.41
CA GLU A 363 -10.69 -24.93 -4.82
C GLU A 363 -11.62 -24.18 -3.88
N LEU A 364 -12.15 -23.04 -4.31
CA LEU A 364 -13.00 -22.15 -3.50
C LEU A 364 -14.24 -21.75 -4.28
N ALA A 365 -15.29 -21.34 -3.57
CA ALA A 365 -16.51 -20.80 -4.18
C ALA A 365 -16.22 -19.42 -4.81
N SER A 366 -15.66 -19.44 -6.02
CA SER A 366 -15.19 -18.26 -6.76
C SER A 366 -15.15 -18.54 -8.25
N GLN A 367 -15.09 -17.51 -9.09
CA GLN A 367 -14.75 -17.69 -10.50
C GLN A 367 -13.30 -18.18 -10.62
N PRO A 368 -12.94 -18.98 -11.65
CA PRO A 368 -11.57 -19.47 -11.76
C PRO A 368 -10.58 -18.36 -12.11
N TRP A 369 -9.41 -18.35 -11.46
CA TRP A 369 -8.30 -17.44 -11.77
C TRP A 369 -7.03 -18.22 -12.06
N TYR A 370 -6.23 -17.67 -12.97
CA TYR A 370 -4.87 -18.12 -13.25
C TYR A 370 -3.88 -17.01 -12.91
N LEU A 371 -2.81 -17.35 -12.19
CA LEU A 371 -1.71 -16.48 -11.82
C LEU A 371 -0.39 -17.13 -12.23
N GLU A 372 0.55 -16.35 -12.75
CA GLU A 372 1.88 -16.80 -13.14
C GLU A 372 2.92 -15.72 -12.81
N GLY A 373 3.89 -16.08 -11.97
CA GLY A 373 4.93 -15.17 -11.50
C GLY A 373 6.33 -15.62 -11.85
N TYR A 374 7.21 -14.66 -12.09
CA TYR A 374 8.62 -14.87 -12.44
C TYR A 374 9.52 -13.95 -11.64
N HIS A 375 10.57 -14.48 -11.00
CA HIS A 375 11.49 -13.61 -10.26
C HIS A 375 12.25 -12.69 -11.22
N ARG A 376 12.34 -11.42 -10.84
CA ARG A 376 13.12 -10.38 -11.48
C ARG A 376 14.00 -9.64 -10.45
N PRO A 377 15.11 -9.02 -10.89
CA PRO A 377 15.95 -8.20 -10.01
C PRO A 377 15.24 -6.96 -9.44
N ALA A 378 15.87 -6.34 -8.45
CA ALA A 378 15.43 -5.10 -7.80
C ALA A 378 15.45 -3.88 -8.76
N ILE A 379 14.81 -2.78 -8.33
CA ILE A 379 14.66 -1.53 -9.09
C ILE A 379 15.98 -0.91 -9.59
N LYS A 380 17.11 -1.15 -8.90
CA LYS A 380 18.44 -0.64 -9.29
C LYS A 380 19.12 -1.43 -10.40
N HIS A 381 18.53 -2.54 -10.85
CA HIS A 381 19.13 -3.36 -11.88
C HIS A 381 19.11 -2.64 -13.25
N PRO A 382 20.17 -2.73 -14.07
CA PRO A 382 20.22 -2.04 -15.38
C PRO A 382 19.07 -2.39 -16.33
N ASP A 383 18.55 -3.62 -16.24
CA ASP A 383 17.40 -4.07 -17.04
C ASP A 383 16.03 -3.65 -16.46
N ASN A 384 15.97 -2.85 -15.39
CA ASN A 384 14.70 -2.43 -14.78
C ASN A 384 13.73 -1.83 -15.82
N ALA A 385 14.22 -0.90 -16.65
CA ALA A 385 13.42 -0.30 -17.73
C ALA A 385 12.91 -1.33 -18.77
N VAL A 386 13.68 -2.40 -19.03
CA VAL A 386 13.27 -3.47 -19.95
C VAL A 386 12.14 -4.29 -19.34
N TYR A 387 12.23 -4.64 -18.05
CA TYR A 387 11.15 -5.31 -17.32
C TYR A 387 9.88 -4.47 -17.23
N GLU A 388 9.99 -3.16 -17.05
CA GLU A 388 8.84 -2.24 -17.09
C GLU A 388 8.16 -2.26 -18.46
N ILE A 389 8.95 -2.15 -19.54
CA ILE A 389 8.44 -2.24 -20.91
C ILE A 389 7.76 -3.58 -21.19
N ILE A 390 8.33 -4.70 -20.73
CA ILE A 390 7.72 -6.03 -20.88
C ILE A 390 6.35 -6.09 -20.19
N GLY A 391 6.26 -5.64 -18.93
CA GLY A 391 5.00 -5.62 -18.20
C GLY A 391 3.93 -4.79 -18.93
N ARG A 392 4.32 -3.62 -19.43
CA ARG A 392 3.41 -2.74 -20.18
C ARG A 392 2.97 -3.32 -21.52
N LEU A 393 3.88 -3.94 -22.27
CA LEU A 393 3.55 -4.60 -23.54
C LEU A 393 2.51 -5.71 -23.35
N LEU A 394 2.71 -6.52 -22.30
CA LEU A 394 1.85 -7.66 -22.02
C LEU A 394 0.51 -7.25 -21.41
N SER A 395 0.47 -6.23 -20.54
CA SER A 395 -0.66 -6.04 -19.64
C SER A 395 -1.31 -4.65 -19.66
N GLU A 396 -0.69 -3.62 -20.24
CA GLU A 396 -1.19 -2.25 -20.10
C GLU A 396 -2.27 -1.88 -21.13
N GLY A 397 -3.50 -1.77 -20.63
CA GLY A 397 -4.66 -1.30 -21.37
C GLY A 397 -5.19 -2.29 -22.42
N ARG A 398 -6.24 -1.87 -23.13
CA ARG A 398 -6.92 -2.71 -24.15
C ARG A 398 -6.07 -3.02 -25.38
N THR A 399 -4.95 -2.31 -25.55
CA THR A 399 -4.03 -2.51 -26.66
C THR A 399 -2.90 -3.49 -26.36
N SER A 400 -2.80 -3.97 -25.11
CA SER A 400 -1.79 -4.93 -24.66
C SER A 400 -1.97 -6.31 -25.29
N ARG A 401 -0.90 -7.11 -25.32
CA ARG A 401 -0.91 -8.44 -25.94
C ARG A 401 -1.84 -9.40 -25.21
N LEU A 402 -1.81 -9.45 -23.87
CA LEU A 402 -2.66 -10.36 -23.11
C LEU A 402 -4.14 -10.01 -23.27
N TYR A 403 -4.51 -8.73 -23.24
CA TYR A 403 -5.90 -8.33 -23.45
C TYR A 403 -6.39 -8.70 -24.86
N LYS A 404 -5.64 -8.30 -25.90
CA LYS A 404 -6.02 -8.61 -27.29
C LYS A 404 -6.12 -10.10 -27.56
N SER A 405 -5.20 -10.89 -27.02
CA SER A 405 -5.15 -12.32 -27.26
C SER A 405 -6.20 -13.07 -26.45
N LEU A 406 -6.19 -12.91 -25.12
CA LEU A 406 -6.99 -13.72 -24.21
C LEU A 406 -8.43 -13.23 -24.04
N VAL A 407 -8.66 -11.91 -24.12
CA VAL A 407 -9.98 -11.32 -23.91
C VAL A 407 -10.71 -11.10 -25.23
N GLU A 408 -10.08 -10.43 -26.21
CA GLU A 408 -10.76 -10.07 -27.46
C GLU A 408 -10.81 -11.21 -28.49
N LYS A 409 -9.68 -11.89 -28.75
CA LYS A 409 -9.59 -12.87 -29.84
C LYS A 409 -9.99 -14.28 -29.44
N GLN A 410 -9.38 -14.81 -28.38
CA GLN A 410 -9.61 -16.19 -27.93
C GLN A 410 -10.79 -16.30 -26.96
N GLN A 411 -11.20 -15.17 -26.34
CA GLN A 411 -12.29 -15.10 -25.35
C GLN A 411 -12.13 -16.06 -24.16
N LEU A 412 -10.90 -16.45 -23.83
CA LEU A 412 -10.56 -17.33 -22.70
C LEU A 412 -10.63 -16.61 -21.35
N ALA A 413 -10.53 -15.28 -21.34
CA ALA A 413 -10.49 -14.47 -20.13
C ALA A 413 -11.49 -13.31 -20.16
N LEU A 414 -12.05 -12.98 -19.01
CA LEU A 414 -12.80 -11.74 -18.80
C LEU A 414 -11.87 -10.55 -18.58
N THR A 415 -10.71 -10.81 -17.95
CA THR A 415 -9.62 -9.85 -17.81
C THR A 415 -8.28 -10.58 -17.78
N ALA A 416 -7.26 -9.95 -18.34
CA ALA A 416 -5.89 -10.43 -18.31
C ALA A 416 -4.95 -9.23 -18.10
N GLN A 417 -4.15 -9.29 -17.05
CA GLN A 417 -3.34 -8.17 -16.55
C GLN A 417 -2.02 -8.70 -15.99
N GLY A 418 -1.20 -7.77 -15.51
CA GLY A 418 0.07 -8.08 -14.89
C GLY A 418 0.77 -6.84 -14.37
N GLN A 419 1.75 -7.07 -13.51
CA GLN A 419 2.53 -6.07 -12.82
C GLN A 419 4.00 -6.44 -12.87
N SER A 420 4.85 -5.44 -13.12
CA SER A 420 6.29 -5.56 -13.05
C SER A 420 6.72 -5.00 -11.70
N GLY A 421 6.96 -5.87 -10.70
CA GLY A 421 7.18 -5.45 -9.31
C GLY A 421 6.04 -5.89 -8.40
N PHE A 422 6.18 -7.07 -7.80
CA PHE A 422 5.24 -7.62 -6.83
C PHE A 422 5.96 -8.55 -5.83
N PRO A 423 5.70 -8.48 -4.51
CA PRO A 423 4.83 -7.52 -3.80
C PRO A 423 5.54 -6.18 -3.47
N GLY A 424 6.74 -5.96 -3.98
CA GLY A 424 7.56 -4.75 -3.83
C GLY A 424 8.58 -4.67 -4.96
N ASP A 425 9.47 -3.66 -4.95
CA ASP A 425 10.48 -3.48 -6.00
C ASP A 425 11.89 -3.05 -5.49
N LYS A 426 12.04 -2.73 -4.20
CA LYS A 426 13.33 -2.37 -3.57
C LYS A 426 14.31 -3.55 -3.55
N TYR A 427 13.80 -4.77 -3.42
CA TYR A 427 14.55 -6.03 -3.45
C TYR A 427 14.11 -6.89 -4.66
N PRO A 428 14.83 -7.99 -4.99
CA PRO A 428 14.41 -8.91 -6.04
C PRO A 428 12.97 -9.41 -5.82
N ASN A 429 12.13 -9.23 -6.83
CA ASN A 429 10.67 -9.30 -6.76
C ASN A 429 10.10 -10.17 -7.88
N LEU A 430 8.78 -10.17 -8.11
CA LEU A 430 8.13 -10.89 -9.20
C LEU A 430 7.64 -9.94 -10.31
N MET A 431 7.74 -10.40 -11.56
CA MET A 431 6.71 -10.08 -12.56
C MET A 431 5.53 -11.00 -12.31
N LEU A 432 4.35 -10.44 -12.07
CA LEU A 432 3.12 -11.21 -11.86
C LEU A 432 2.19 -10.99 -13.04
N PHE A 433 1.71 -12.04 -13.67
CA PHE A 433 0.63 -12.01 -14.65
C PHE A 433 -0.56 -12.78 -14.09
N TYR A 434 -1.77 -12.29 -14.36
CA TYR A 434 -2.98 -12.94 -13.88
C TYR A 434 -4.15 -12.71 -14.82
N ALA A 435 -5.08 -13.66 -14.83
CA ALA A 435 -6.28 -13.57 -15.64
C ALA A 435 -7.47 -14.28 -14.96
N LEU A 436 -8.65 -13.70 -15.13
CA LEU A 436 -9.94 -14.25 -14.72
C LEU A 436 -10.52 -15.04 -15.89
N THR A 437 -10.74 -16.34 -15.70
CA THR A 437 -11.24 -17.24 -16.75
C THR A 437 -12.66 -16.86 -17.18
N ALA A 438 -12.92 -16.90 -18.49
CA ALA A 438 -14.25 -16.70 -19.04
C ALA A 438 -15.14 -17.95 -18.85
N PRO A 439 -16.48 -17.79 -18.76
CA PRO A 439 -17.39 -18.92 -18.65
C PRO A 439 -17.21 -19.93 -19.78
N GLY A 440 -17.25 -21.22 -19.46
CA GLY A 440 -17.09 -22.31 -20.44
C GLY A 440 -15.63 -22.68 -20.77
N HIS A 441 -14.65 -21.97 -20.21
CA HIS A 441 -13.23 -22.26 -20.38
C HIS A 441 -12.57 -22.74 -19.09
N THR A 442 -11.43 -23.40 -19.22
CA THR A 442 -10.62 -23.90 -18.10
C THR A 442 -9.42 -23.00 -17.81
N VAL A 443 -8.89 -23.07 -16.59
CA VAL A 443 -7.65 -22.36 -16.24
C VAL A 443 -6.44 -22.87 -17.04
N ASP A 444 -6.46 -24.11 -17.53
CA ASP A 444 -5.36 -24.69 -18.29
C ASP A 444 -5.34 -24.23 -19.75
N GLU A 445 -6.50 -24.04 -20.37
CA GLU A 445 -6.63 -23.36 -21.66
C GLU A 445 -6.11 -21.93 -21.56
N LEU A 446 -6.55 -21.20 -20.53
CA LEU A 446 -6.10 -19.84 -20.25
C LEU A 446 -4.58 -19.77 -20.02
N ALA A 447 -4.03 -20.69 -19.23
CA ALA A 447 -2.59 -20.78 -18.98
C ALA A 447 -1.80 -21.02 -20.28
N THR A 448 -2.34 -21.83 -21.18
CA THR A 448 -1.72 -22.11 -22.48
C THR A 448 -1.72 -20.87 -23.37
N GLY A 449 -2.84 -20.15 -23.45
CA GLY A 449 -2.93 -18.89 -24.18
C GLY A 449 -1.98 -17.81 -23.62
N LEU A 450 -1.89 -17.67 -22.29
CA LEU A 450 -1.00 -16.71 -21.65
C LEU A 450 0.46 -17.01 -21.95
N ARG A 451 0.87 -18.27 -21.82
CA ARG A 451 2.24 -18.71 -22.13
C ARG A 451 2.58 -18.56 -23.60
N GLN A 452 1.63 -18.75 -24.50
CA GLN A 452 1.85 -18.50 -25.92
C GLN A 452 2.26 -17.04 -26.18
N GLU A 453 1.64 -16.06 -25.50
CA GLU A 453 2.05 -14.65 -25.66
C GLU A 453 3.44 -14.36 -25.06
N ILE A 454 3.80 -15.02 -23.96
CA ILE A 454 5.15 -14.96 -23.40
C ILE A 454 6.18 -15.56 -24.37
N ASP A 455 5.89 -16.70 -24.98
CA ASP A 455 6.77 -17.34 -25.96
C ASP A 455 6.85 -16.54 -27.28
N ASN A 456 5.76 -15.89 -27.69
CA ASN A 456 5.78 -14.93 -28.79
C ASN A 456 6.73 -13.77 -28.49
N LEU A 457 6.75 -13.26 -27.24
CA LEU A 457 7.68 -12.19 -26.84
C LEU A 457 9.15 -12.65 -26.87
N LYS A 458 9.42 -13.92 -26.59
CA LYS A 458 10.77 -14.52 -26.64
C LYS A 458 11.25 -14.75 -28.08
N THR A 459 10.36 -15.10 -28.98
CA THR A 459 10.72 -15.60 -30.33
C THR A 459 10.52 -14.56 -31.42
N GLN A 460 9.56 -13.65 -31.27
CA GLN A 460 9.21 -12.65 -32.28
C GLN A 460 9.63 -11.25 -31.82
N PRO A 461 10.30 -10.46 -32.67
CA PRO A 461 10.69 -9.11 -32.31
C PRO A 461 9.45 -8.22 -32.12
N VAL A 462 9.45 -7.41 -31.07
CA VAL A 462 8.43 -6.37 -30.87
C VAL A 462 8.53 -5.36 -32.01
N THR A 463 7.40 -5.05 -32.66
CA THR A 463 7.38 -4.10 -33.76
C THR A 463 7.71 -2.69 -33.28
N ALA A 464 8.30 -1.86 -34.16
CA ALA A 464 8.64 -0.48 -33.82
C ALA A 464 7.40 0.35 -33.40
N VAL A 465 6.24 0.10 -34.03
CA VAL A 465 4.98 0.78 -33.71
C VAL A 465 4.49 0.41 -32.32
N GLU A 466 4.51 -0.88 -31.97
CA GLU A 466 4.07 -1.35 -30.67
C GLU A 466 4.99 -0.84 -29.54
N LEU A 467 6.30 -0.91 -29.76
CA LEU A 467 7.28 -0.41 -28.79
C LEU A 467 7.14 1.11 -28.61
N GLN A 468 6.98 1.87 -29.69
CA GLN A 468 6.83 3.32 -29.61
C GLN A 468 5.52 3.72 -28.90
N ARG A 469 4.44 2.96 -29.10
CA ARG A 469 3.18 3.15 -28.37
C ARG A 469 3.40 3.02 -26.86
N VAL A 470 4.03 1.94 -26.41
CA VAL A 470 4.28 1.71 -24.98
C VAL A 470 5.21 2.77 -24.38
N LYS A 471 6.28 3.14 -25.09
CA LYS A 471 7.17 4.24 -24.67
C LYS A 471 6.41 5.57 -24.54
N THR A 472 5.47 5.83 -25.43
CA THR A 472 4.64 7.04 -25.39
C THR A 472 3.67 7.02 -24.21
N GLN A 473 3.06 5.86 -23.93
CA GLN A 473 2.20 5.67 -22.75
C GLN A 473 2.97 5.87 -21.45
N ALA A 474 4.14 5.24 -21.29
CA ALA A 474 4.98 5.41 -20.10
C ALA A 474 5.33 6.88 -19.82
N ARG A 475 5.65 7.65 -20.87
CA ARG A 475 5.88 9.10 -20.75
C ARG A 475 4.61 9.85 -20.33
N ALA A 476 3.48 9.54 -20.95
CA ALA A 476 2.20 10.18 -20.64
C ALA A 476 1.77 9.91 -19.20
N ASP A 477 1.96 8.69 -18.69
CA ASP A 477 1.63 8.33 -17.31
C ASP A 477 2.49 9.07 -16.30
N LEU A 478 3.79 9.16 -16.57
CA LEU A 478 4.68 9.92 -15.72
C LEU A 478 4.27 11.39 -15.72
N LEU A 479 4.05 12.02 -16.88
CA LEU A 479 3.58 13.41 -16.96
C LEU A 479 2.30 13.65 -16.13
N ARG A 480 1.30 12.79 -16.26
CA ARG A 480 0.07 12.88 -15.46
C ARG A 480 0.33 12.77 -13.95
N SER A 481 1.27 11.92 -13.55
CA SER A 481 1.65 11.76 -12.15
C SER A 481 2.41 12.99 -11.62
N LEU A 482 3.25 13.59 -12.46
CA LEU A 482 4.03 14.78 -12.15
C LEU A 482 3.17 16.06 -12.05
N ASP A 483 2.04 16.11 -12.75
CA ASP A 483 1.06 17.21 -12.67
C ASP A 483 0.34 17.28 -11.31
N SER A 484 0.28 16.16 -10.56
CA SER A 484 -0.27 16.11 -9.21
C SER A 484 0.79 16.47 -8.16
N ASN A 485 0.48 17.34 -7.20
CA ASN A 485 1.39 17.64 -6.09
C ASN A 485 1.65 16.39 -5.22
N THR A 486 0.60 15.65 -4.85
CA THR A 486 0.72 14.38 -4.11
C THR A 486 1.46 13.32 -4.92
N GLY A 487 1.12 13.17 -6.21
CA GLY A 487 1.79 12.20 -7.10
C GLY A 487 3.29 12.48 -7.23
N MET A 488 3.65 13.76 -7.37
CA MET A 488 5.04 14.19 -7.40
C MET A 488 5.76 13.96 -6.06
N ALA A 489 5.13 14.29 -4.92
CA ALA A 489 5.70 14.05 -3.60
C ALA A 489 6.02 12.56 -3.37
N GLN A 490 5.11 11.68 -3.78
CA GLN A 490 5.29 10.24 -3.70
C GLN A 490 6.45 9.76 -4.59
N LEU A 491 6.49 10.15 -5.87
CA LEU A 491 7.54 9.71 -6.79
C LEU A 491 8.93 10.21 -6.37
N LEU A 492 9.04 11.46 -5.90
CA LEU A 492 10.31 12.00 -5.39
C LEU A 492 10.86 11.16 -4.25
N LEU A 493 10.01 10.78 -3.28
CA LEU A 493 10.44 10.00 -2.13
C LEU A 493 10.67 8.53 -2.44
N GLU A 494 9.85 7.91 -3.28
CA GLU A 494 10.08 6.54 -3.78
C GLU A 494 11.49 6.41 -4.36
N TYR A 495 11.87 7.33 -5.25
CA TYR A 495 13.19 7.28 -5.88
C TYR A 495 14.32 7.72 -4.95
N GLU A 496 14.14 8.77 -4.14
CA GLU A 496 15.15 9.17 -3.15
C GLU A 496 15.46 8.03 -2.17
N VAL A 497 14.43 7.36 -1.63
CA VAL A 497 14.62 6.33 -0.61
C VAL A 497 15.12 5.02 -1.23
N LYS A 498 14.50 4.55 -2.33
CA LYS A 498 14.87 3.26 -2.93
C LYS A 498 16.17 3.35 -3.70
N THR A 499 16.38 4.41 -4.46
CA THR A 499 17.52 4.52 -5.38
C THR A 499 18.67 5.38 -4.84
N GLY A 500 18.40 6.25 -3.85
CA GLY A 500 19.36 7.19 -3.28
C GLY A 500 19.39 8.56 -3.98
N ASP A 501 18.66 8.70 -5.09
CA ASP A 501 18.63 9.91 -5.91
C ASP A 501 17.27 10.05 -6.60
N TRP A 502 16.50 11.08 -6.23
CA TRP A 502 15.21 11.39 -6.85
C TRP A 502 15.32 11.64 -8.37
N GLN A 503 16.49 12.04 -8.87
CA GLN A 503 16.68 12.28 -10.31
C GLN A 503 16.57 11.00 -11.14
N ASN A 504 16.74 9.83 -10.51
CA ASN A 504 16.57 8.55 -11.19
C ASN A 504 15.13 8.33 -11.71
N LEU A 505 14.13 9.02 -11.12
CA LEU A 505 12.78 9.09 -11.67
C LEU A 505 12.78 9.52 -13.15
N PHE A 506 13.63 10.49 -13.46
CA PHE A 506 13.68 11.11 -14.78
C PHE A 506 14.64 10.37 -15.71
N LYS A 507 15.77 9.87 -15.18
CA LYS A 507 16.68 8.98 -15.94
C LYS A 507 15.96 7.73 -16.42
N GLN A 508 14.99 7.21 -15.66
CA GLN A 508 14.20 6.06 -16.07
C GLN A 508 13.46 6.29 -17.40
N LEU A 509 13.03 7.52 -17.72
CA LEU A 509 12.40 7.79 -19.02
C LEU A 509 13.38 7.67 -20.19
N ASP A 510 14.64 8.07 -19.98
CA ASP A 510 15.68 7.94 -20.99
C ASP A 510 16.07 6.48 -21.17
N GLU A 511 16.16 5.73 -20.07
CA GLU A 511 16.36 4.28 -20.09
C GLU A 511 15.22 3.58 -20.84
N ILE A 512 13.96 3.92 -20.54
CA ILE A 512 12.78 3.44 -21.25
C ILE A 512 12.84 3.82 -22.73
N ALA A 513 13.27 5.04 -23.06
CA ALA A 513 13.42 5.49 -24.44
C ALA A 513 14.49 4.70 -25.20
N ALA A 514 15.54 4.25 -24.52
CA ALA A 514 16.66 3.49 -25.08
C ALA A 514 16.34 2.00 -25.32
N VAL A 515 15.36 1.41 -24.62
CA VAL A 515 15.01 -0.02 -24.76
C VAL A 515 14.79 -0.42 -26.21
N THR A 516 15.44 -1.50 -26.66
CA THR A 516 15.29 -2.05 -28.02
C THR A 516 14.47 -3.35 -28.03
N PRO A 517 13.93 -3.78 -29.20
CA PRO A 517 13.32 -5.11 -29.33
C PRO A 517 14.26 -6.26 -28.94
N ALA A 518 15.57 -6.11 -29.16
CA ALA A 518 16.58 -7.12 -28.79
C ALA A 518 16.73 -7.24 -27.27
N ASP A 519 16.70 -6.12 -26.54
CA ASP A 519 16.73 -6.11 -25.07
C ASP A 519 15.53 -6.86 -24.49
N ILE A 520 14.34 -6.59 -25.05
CA ILE A 520 13.10 -7.23 -24.66
C ILE A 520 13.21 -8.75 -24.85
N GLN A 521 13.67 -9.21 -26.01
CA GLN A 521 13.85 -10.65 -26.26
C GLN A 521 14.90 -11.28 -25.35
N ARG A 522 16.02 -10.60 -25.10
CA ARG A 522 17.06 -11.08 -24.18
C ARG A 522 16.51 -11.28 -22.77
N VAL A 523 15.85 -10.26 -22.23
CA VAL A 523 15.28 -10.31 -20.88
C VAL A 523 14.13 -11.32 -20.80
N ALA A 524 13.25 -11.36 -21.79
CA ALA A 524 12.16 -12.34 -21.85
C ALA A 524 12.70 -13.79 -21.86
N LYS A 525 13.75 -14.07 -22.62
CA LYS A 525 14.38 -15.41 -22.65
C LYS A 525 15.04 -15.78 -21.32
N ALA A 526 15.66 -14.82 -20.65
CA ALA A 526 16.34 -15.04 -19.38
C ALA A 526 15.37 -15.17 -18.18
N ALA A 527 14.29 -14.39 -18.18
CA ALA A 527 13.34 -14.32 -17.07
C ALA A 527 12.26 -15.41 -17.14
N PHE A 528 11.71 -15.67 -18.34
CA PHE A 528 10.55 -16.53 -18.51
C PHE A 528 10.94 -17.98 -18.82
N THR A 529 11.47 -18.65 -17.79
CA THR A 529 11.85 -20.06 -17.82
C THR A 529 11.03 -20.88 -16.82
N PRO A 530 10.85 -22.20 -17.04
CA PRO A 530 10.16 -23.07 -16.09
C PRO A 530 10.76 -23.06 -14.68
N GLU A 531 12.08 -22.93 -14.56
CA GLU A 531 12.81 -22.94 -13.29
C GLU A 531 12.60 -21.64 -12.49
N ASN A 532 12.12 -20.57 -13.13
CA ASN A 532 11.85 -19.29 -12.50
C ASN A 532 10.33 -19.04 -12.29
N ARG A 533 9.49 -20.02 -12.58
CA ARG A 533 8.04 -19.84 -12.67
C ARG A 533 7.29 -20.34 -11.44
N THR A 534 6.41 -19.50 -10.89
CA THR A 534 5.43 -19.92 -9.88
C THR A 534 4.02 -19.76 -10.44
N ILE A 535 3.16 -20.75 -10.24
CA ILE A 535 1.79 -20.82 -10.77
C ILE A 535 0.79 -20.82 -9.63
N GLY A 536 -0.26 -20.01 -9.74
CA GLY A 536 -1.45 -20.06 -8.88
C GLY A 536 -2.68 -20.40 -9.70
N LYS A 537 -3.43 -21.42 -9.28
CA LYS A 537 -4.72 -21.80 -9.89
C LYS A 537 -5.81 -21.71 -8.84
N LEU A 538 -6.74 -20.78 -9.01
CA LEU A 538 -7.97 -20.74 -8.24
C LEU A 538 -9.06 -21.40 -9.08
N LEU A 539 -9.61 -22.50 -8.60
CA LEU A 539 -10.66 -23.26 -9.26
C LEU A 539 -11.98 -23.03 -8.53
N SER A 540 -13.08 -23.05 -9.29
CA SER A 540 -14.41 -23.04 -8.71
C SER A 540 -14.67 -24.38 -8.03
N LYS A 541 -14.99 -24.33 -6.73
CA LYS A 541 -15.54 -25.48 -6.02
C LYS A 541 -16.90 -25.84 -6.65
N GLN A 542 -17.02 -27.03 -7.23
CA GLN A 542 -18.33 -27.54 -7.67
C GLN A 542 -19.21 -27.69 -6.43
N GLY A 543 -20.39 -27.06 -6.46
CA GLY A 543 -21.37 -27.08 -5.38
C GLY A 543 -22.19 -28.36 -5.35
#